data_AF-A0A5N9A0K7-F1
#
_entry.id   AF-A0A5N9A0K7-F1
#
_cell.length_a   1.000
_cell.length_b   1.000
_cell.length_c   1.000
_cell.angle_alpha   90.00
_cell.angle_beta   90.00
_cell.angle_gamma   90.00
#
_symmetry.space_group_name_H-M   'P 1'
#
loop_
_entity.id
_entity.type
_entity.pdbx_description
1 polymer ?
#
loop_
_entity_poly.entity_id
_entity_poly.type
_entity_poly.pdbx_seq_one_letter_code
_entity_poly.pdbx_strand_id
1 'polypeptide(L)'
;MALQVKSKDLILKWELTNMGKKIVIIGGGVVGMSTAFHLANNGIKDITIIEKDSIGSGSSSQAAGIVTCLQWNATSVVARMKTLDLFENFSKVLDGYTFQQVGCLNLS
;
A
#
# COMPACT_ATOMS: atom_id res chain seq x y z
N MET A 1 37.09 -25.47 -21.70
CA MET A 1 35.82 -25.00 -22.28
C MET A 1 35.49 -23.67 -21.63
N ALA A 2 35.94 -22.56 -22.24
CA ALA A 2 35.77 -21.22 -21.69
C ALA A 2 34.37 -20.71 -22.06
N LEU A 3 33.50 -20.54 -21.06
CA LEU A 3 32.23 -19.86 -21.23
C LEU A 3 32.51 -18.37 -21.49
N GLN A 4 32.34 -17.93 -22.74
CA GLN A 4 32.29 -16.51 -23.08
C GLN A 4 31.03 -15.90 -22.46
N VAL A 5 31.15 -15.34 -21.25
CA VAL A 5 30.13 -14.45 -20.68
C VAL A 5 30.25 -13.12 -21.43
N LYS A 6 29.20 -12.73 -22.18
CA LYS A 6 29.23 -11.53 -23.00
C LYS A 6 29.23 -10.29 -22.10
N SER A 7 30.10 -9.32 -22.39
CA SER A 7 30.27 -8.06 -21.64
C SER A 7 28.97 -7.30 -21.35
N LYS A 8 27.96 -7.38 -22.23
CA LYS A 8 26.64 -6.76 -22.02
C LYS A 8 25.86 -7.36 -20.84
N ASP A 9 26.00 -8.66 -20.60
CA ASP A 9 25.33 -9.34 -19.48
C ASP A 9 25.92 -8.94 -18.13
N LEU A 10 27.23 -8.64 -18.10
CA LEU A 10 27.91 -8.11 -16.93
C LEU A 10 27.51 -6.67 -16.62
N ILE A 11 27.36 -5.82 -17.64
CA ILE A 11 26.94 -4.41 -17.49
C ILE A 11 25.50 -4.32 -16.97
N LEU A 12 24.56 -5.06 -17.58
CA LEU A 12 23.16 -5.09 -17.14
C LEU A 12 23.00 -5.65 -15.72
N LYS A 13 23.77 -6.70 -15.38
CA LYS A 13 23.75 -7.29 -14.03
C LYS A 13 24.32 -6.34 -12.99
N TRP A 14 25.36 -5.57 -13.33
CA TRP A 14 25.98 -4.55 -12.47
C TRP A 14 25.07 -3.33 -12.26
N GLU A 15 24.38 -2.86 -13.30
CA GLU A 15 23.35 -1.81 -13.17
C GLU A 15 22.20 -2.25 -12.26
N LEU A 16 21.72 -3.49 -12.41
CA LEU A 16 20.63 -4.03 -11.57
C LEU A 16 21.04 -4.31 -10.11
N THR A 17 22.32 -4.62 -9.84
CA THR A 17 22.81 -4.85 -8.47
C THR A 17 23.21 -3.56 -7.74
N ASN A 18 23.55 -2.49 -8.47
CA ASN A 18 23.89 -1.18 -7.89
C ASN A 18 22.75 -0.16 -7.91
N MET A 19 21.64 -0.45 -8.58
CA MET A 19 20.43 0.33 -8.40
C MET A 19 19.87 0.05 -7.00
N GLY A 20 19.90 1.07 -6.13
CA GLY A 20 19.06 1.07 -4.93
C GLY A 20 17.61 0.73 -5.33
N LYS A 21 16.88 0.02 -4.46
CA LYS A 21 15.51 -0.43 -4.77
C LYS A 21 14.60 0.79 -4.97
N LYS A 22 14.45 1.23 -6.21
CA LYS A 22 13.49 2.26 -6.63
C LYS A 22 12.14 1.60 -6.79
N ILE A 23 11.14 2.04 -6.02
CA ILE A 23 9.79 1.50 -6.09
C ILE A 23 8.91 2.50 -6.82
N VAL A 24 8.24 2.04 -7.88
CA VAL A 24 7.20 2.81 -8.56
C VAL A 24 5.85 2.18 -8.23
N ILE A 25 4.94 2.98 -7.69
CA ILE A 25 3.55 2.60 -7.38
C ILE A 25 2.65 3.28 -8.41
N ILE A 26 1.85 2.50 -9.12
CA ILE A 26 0.89 3.00 -10.10
C ILE A 26 -0.49 3.05 -9.45
N GLY A 27 -1.03 4.26 -9.31
CA GLY A 27 -2.28 4.58 -8.64
C GLY A 27 -2.05 5.26 -7.28
N GLY A 28 -2.57 6.49 -7.15
CA GLY A 28 -2.58 7.32 -5.95
C GLY A 28 -3.88 7.24 -5.15
N GLY A 29 -4.62 6.14 -5.26
CA GLY A 29 -5.75 5.84 -4.39
C GLY A 29 -5.31 5.35 -3.00
N VAL A 30 -6.28 5.04 -2.12
CA VAL A 30 -6.01 4.64 -0.73
C VAL A 30 -5.06 3.44 -0.62
N VAL A 31 -5.15 2.48 -1.53
CA VAL A 31 -4.28 1.29 -1.55
C VAL A 31 -2.84 1.66 -1.95
N GLY A 32 -2.66 2.53 -2.94
CA GLY A 32 -1.34 2.97 -3.38
C GLY A 32 -0.65 3.84 -2.32
N MET A 33 -1.40 4.78 -1.73
CA MET A 33 -0.91 5.60 -0.63
C MET A 33 -0.60 4.77 0.62
N SER A 34 -1.44 3.79 0.97
CA SER A 34 -1.17 2.87 2.09
C SER A 34 0.09 2.04 1.84
N THR A 35 0.27 1.53 0.61
CA THR A 35 1.49 0.82 0.23
C THR A 35 2.73 1.70 0.39
N ALA A 36 2.69 2.93 -0.13
CA ALA A 36 3.79 3.87 0.00
C ALA A 36 4.10 4.20 1.46
N PHE A 37 3.07 4.46 2.28
CA PHE A 37 3.20 4.73 3.71
C PHE A 37 3.93 3.59 4.44
N HIS A 38 3.51 2.34 4.24
CA HIS A 38 4.13 1.19 4.90
C HIS A 38 5.54 0.91 4.38
N LEU A 39 5.82 1.12 3.09
CA LEU A 39 7.18 0.99 2.55
C LEU A 39 8.11 2.07 3.12
N ALA A 40 7.64 3.31 3.23
CA ALA A 40 8.38 4.40 3.85
C ALA A 40 8.67 4.12 5.34
N ASN A 41 7.66 3.63 6.08
CA ASN A 41 7.83 3.25 7.48
C ASN A 41 8.82 2.08 7.67
N ASN A 42 8.98 1.22 6.66
CA ASN A 42 9.99 0.16 6.63
C ASN A 42 11.38 0.64 6.12
N GLY A 43 11.60 1.95 6.02
CA GLY A 43 12.90 2.54 5.70
C GLY A 43 13.22 2.67 4.21
N ILE A 44 12.26 2.40 3.32
CA ILE A 44 12.43 2.61 1.88
C ILE A 44 12.24 4.09 1.57
N LYS A 45 13.24 4.72 0.97
CA LYS A 45 13.25 6.17 0.73
C LYS A 45 12.96 6.57 -0.72
N ASP A 46 13.24 5.69 -1.68
CA ASP A 46 13.09 5.96 -3.11
C ASP A 46 11.77 5.36 -3.63
N ILE A 47 10.67 6.07 -3.35
CA ILE A 47 9.31 5.67 -3.72
C ILE A 47 8.70 6.77 -4.59
N THR A 48 8.29 6.40 -5.80
CA THR A 48 7.55 7.27 -6.72
C THR A 48 6.13 6.76 -6.88
N ILE A 49 5.13 7.64 -6.72
CA ILE A 49 3.72 7.33 -6.97
C ILE A 49 3.30 8.03 -8.25
N ILE A 50 2.67 7.30 -9.15
CA ILE A 50 2.12 7.83 -10.41
C ILE A 50 0.60 7.71 -10.34
N GLU A 51 -0.09 8.84 -10.30
CA GLU A 51 -1.54 8.92 -10.41
C GLU A 51 -1.90 9.58 -11.76
N LYS A 52 -2.98 9.11 -12.37
CA LYS A 52 -3.48 9.66 -13.64
C LYS A 52 -4.09 11.05 -13.44
N ASP A 53 -4.91 11.19 -12.39
CA ASP A 53 -5.65 12.42 -12.10
C ASP A 53 -5.15 13.06 -10.79
N SER A 54 -6.04 13.45 -9.86
CA SER A 54 -5.66 13.90 -8.51
C SER A 54 -5.57 12.75 -7.52
N ILE A 55 -4.77 12.90 -6.45
CA ILE A 55 -4.66 11.90 -5.38
C ILE A 55 -6.05 11.54 -4.84
N GLY A 56 -6.34 10.23 -4.75
CA GLY A 56 -7.61 9.73 -4.23
C GLY A 56 -8.83 9.89 -5.15
N SER A 57 -8.70 10.47 -6.35
CA SER A 57 -9.82 10.79 -7.27
C SER A 57 -10.65 9.59 -7.72
N GLY A 58 -10.10 8.38 -7.68
CA GLY A 58 -10.78 7.15 -8.07
C GLY A 58 -11.84 6.69 -7.07
N SER A 59 -12.02 5.38 -6.95
CA SER A 59 -13.01 4.77 -6.05
C SER A 59 -12.86 5.18 -4.57
N SER A 60 -11.65 5.59 -4.16
CA SER A 60 -11.40 6.06 -2.80
C SER A 60 -12.20 7.32 -2.44
N SER A 61 -12.33 8.28 -3.37
CA SER A 61 -13.12 9.51 -3.14
C SER A 61 -14.63 9.25 -3.03
N GLN A 62 -15.10 8.14 -3.60
CA GLN A 62 -16.52 7.77 -3.64
C GLN A 62 -16.91 6.80 -2.52
N ALA A 63 -15.94 6.35 -1.71
CA ALA A 63 -16.19 5.40 -0.65
C ALA A 63 -16.95 6.08 0.51
N ALA A 64 -17.98 5.42 1.02
CA ALA A 64 -18.72 5.88 2.21
C ALA A 64 -17.91 5.80 3.53
N GLY A 65 -16.68 5.26 3.50
CA GLY A 65 -15.81 5.17 4.66
C GLY A 65 -16.18 4.07 5.67
N ILE A 66 -17.06 3.13 5.33
CA ILE A 66 -17.49 2.06 6.23
C ILE A 66 -16.38 1.01 6.37
N VAL A 67 -15.95 0.77 7.61
CA VAL A 67 -15.02 -0.31 7.98
C VAL A 67 -15.76 -1.29 8.88
N THR A 68 -15.82 -2.57 8.49
CA THR A 68 -16.52 -3.63 9.25
C THR A 68 -15.80 -4.95 9.12
N CYS A 69 -15.78 -5.76 10.19
CA CYS A 69 -15.22 -7.12 10.16
C CYS A 69 -16.25 -8.19 9.78
N LEU A 70 -17.52 -7.82 9.58
CA LEU A 70 -18.59 -8.76 9.20
C LEU A 70 -18.34 -9.28 7.78
N GLN A 71 -17.86 -10.52 7.65
CA GLN A 71 -17.54 -11.15 6.39
C GLN A 71 -17.93 -12.64 6.39
N TRP A 72 -17.99 -13.23 5.20
CA TRP A 72 -18.48 -14.61 4.99
C TRP A 72 -17.51 -15.72 5.38
N ASN A 73 -16.21 -15.41 5.56
CA ASN A 73 -15.20 -16.42 5.87
C ASN A 73 -14.17 -15.94 6.89
N ALA A 74 -13.59 -16.87 7.65
CA ALA A 74 -12.64 -16.59 8.72
C ALA A 74 -11.41 -15.81 8.24
N THR A 75 -10.85 -16.14 7.07
CA THR A 75 -9.66 -15.45 6.52
C THR A 75 -9.91 -13.96 6.32
N SER A 76 -11.06 -13.60 5.75
CA SER A 76 -11.46 -12.22 5.53
C SER A 76 -11.76 -11.48 6.83
N VAL A 77 -12.39 -12.14 7.81
CA VAL A 77 -12.61 -11.57 9.15
C VAL A 77 -11.26 -11.23 9.80
N VAL A 78 -10.32 -12.19 9.83
CA VAL A 78 -8.99 -11.98 10.43
C VAL A 78 -8.21 -10.88 9.71
N ALA A 79 -8.24 -10.83 8.38
CA ALA A 79 -7.59 -9.76 7.62
C ALA A 79 -8.18 -8.37 7.95
N ARG A 80 -9.50 -8.28 8.08
CA ARG A 80 -10.17 -7.01 8.44
C ARG A 80 -9.93 -6.61 9.88
N MET A 81 -9.87 -7.54 10.82
CA MET A 81 -9.53 -7.26 12.22
C MET A 81 -8.15 -6.61 12.33
N LYS A 82 -7.14 -7.15 11.62
CA LYS A 82 -5.81 -6.52 11.58
C LYS A 82 -5.82 -5.10 10.99
N THR A 83 -6.74 -4.84 10.06
CA THR A 83 -6.86 -3.53 9.43
C THR A 83 -7.61 -2.54 10.35
N LEU A 84 -8.49 -3.02 11.22
CA LEU A 84 -9.21 -2.19 12.19
C LEU A 84 -8.23 -1.48 13.13
N ASP A 85 -7.25 -2.22 13.66
CA ASP A 85 -6.17 -1.67 14.50
C ASP A 85 -5.40 -0.55 13.78
N LEU A 86 -5.17 -0.70 12.47
CA LEU A 86 -4.51 0.31 11.65
C LEU A 86 -5.35 1.59 11.51
N PHE A 87 -6.65 1.45 11.24
CA PHE A 87 -7.55 2.62 11.14
C PHE A 87 -7.66 3.38 12.46
N GLU A 88 -7.70 2.68 13.59
CA GLU A 88 -7.63 3.31 14.91
C GLU A 88 -6.31 4.07 15.10
N ASN A 89 -5.19 3.42 14.78
CA ASN A 89 -3.88 4.02 14.93
C ASN A 89 -3.65 5.22 14.00
N PHE A 90 -4.24 5.23 12.81
CA PHE A 90 -4.17 6.37 11.90
C PHE A 90 -4.74 7.66 12.48
N SER A 91 -5.70 7.58 13.41
CA SER A 91 -6.20 8.77 14.14
C SER A 91 -5.14 9.44 15.01
N LYS A 92 -4.01 8.75 15.27
CA LYS A 92 -2.90 9.25 16.11
C LYS A 92 -1.73 9.76 15.27
N VAL A 93 -1.57 9.26 14.05
CA VAL A 93 -0.39 9.53 13.22
C VAL A 93 -0.68 10.37 11.98
N LEU A 94 -1.95 10.51 11.59
CA LEU A 94 -2.36 11.34 10.46
C LEU A 94 -3.11 12.58 10.95
N ASP A 95 -2.61 13.75 10.59
CA ASP A 95 -3.26 15.01 10.90
C ASP A 95 -4.61 15.13 10.17
N GLY A 96 -5.64 15.56 10.89
CA GLY A 96 -6.98 15.78 10.33
C GLY A 96 -7.78 14.51 10.01
N TYR A 97 -7.28 13.32 10.36
CA TYR A 97 -8.01 12.07 10.23
C TYR A 97 -8.58 11.61 11.58
N THR A 98 -9.80 11.10 11.58
CA THR A 98 -10.42 10.51 12.78
C THR A 98 -11.22 9.28 12.40
N PHE A 99 -10.92 8.16 13.05
CA PHE A 99 -11.69 6.94 12.94
C PHE A 99 -12.76 6.88 14.03
N GLN A 100 -14.01 6.60 13.64
CA GLN A 100 -15.13 6.46 14.57
C GLN A 100 -15.53 5.00 14.67
N GLN A 101 -15.15 4.35 15.78
CA GLN A 101 -15.51 2.95 16.02
C GLN A 101 -16.89 2.84 16.67
N VAL A 102 -17.93 2.96 15.83
CA VAL A 102 -19.34 2.88 16.27
C VAL A 102 -19.96 1.50 16.09
N GLY A 103 -19.17 0.52 15.65
CA GLY A 103 -19.64 -0.81 15.30
C GLY A 103 -20.40 -0.85 13.97
N CYS A 104 -20.93 -2.03 13.65
CA CYS A 104 -21.73 -2.26 12.44
C CYS A 104 -22.76 -3.35 12.76
N LEU A 105 -24.03 -3.09 12.43
CA LEU A 105 -25.12 -4.04 12.60
C LEU A 105 -25.65 -4.43 11.22
N ASN A 106 -25.68 -5.73 10.94
CA ASN A 106 -26.32 -6.27 9.74
C ASN A 106 -27.66 -6.91 10.14
N LEU A 107 -28.75 -6.39 9.60
CA LEU A 107 -30.11 -6.89 9.81
C LEU A 107 -30.43 -7.83 8.65
N SER A 108 -30.11 -9.11 8.82
CA SER A 108 -30.51 -10.17 7.88
C SER A 108 -31.97 -10.54 8.05
#